data_AF-G3P337-F1
#
_entry.id   AF-G3P337-F1
#
_cell.length_a   1.000
_cell.length_b   1.000
_cell.length_c   1.000
_cell.angle_alpha   90.00
_cell.angle_beta   90.00
_cell.angle_gamma   90.00
#
_symmetry.space_group_name_H-M   'P 1'
#
loop_
_entity.id
_entity.type
_entity.pdbx_description
1 polymer ?
#
loop_
_entity_poly.entity_id
_entity_poly.type
_entity_poly.pdbx_seq_one_letter_code
_entity_poly.pdbx_strand_id
1 'polypeptide(L)'
;NNATSFYINTDTCYTVCTNNYTLIIIFRHDPKSKCCNNSSYGRERDHRGRTMVKSVMVAYALWAVGGPVGLHHLYLGRDSHALLWMLTLGGFGFGWVREAIRPRLYRLGLAWLAFSAPLGYCIFHNTTATLYYLSDCVSALLDIFWFLPWLKNVFEYILLMPYRLLCVLTGGGYYEDAWRKVLEILLKEYTAKEKEALKVLSLDAEASLEDITRTYRGLAKTWHPDHNPSKEAEAMFMKIHEAYVVLLQRHKPHRST
;
A
#
# COMPACT_ATOMS: atom_id res chain seq x y z
N ASN A 1 0.25 -17.07 -17.81
CA ASN A 1 1.64 -16.57 -17.65
C ASN A 1 1.63 -15.06 -17.77
N ASN A 2 1.42 -14.36 -16.66
CA ASN A 2 1.51 -12.91 -16.64
C ASN A 2 2.99 -12.54 -16.43
N ALA A 3 3.57 -11.82 -17.38
CA ALA A 3 4.90 -11.25 -17.25
C ALA A 3 4.74 -9.78 -16.86
N THR A 4 5.29 -9.40 -15.71
CA THR A 4 5.28 -8.01 -15.24
C THR A 4 6.74 -7.55 -15.17
N SER A 5 7.10 -6.59 -16.01
CA SER A 5 8.43 -6.00 -16.02
C SER A 5 8.45 -4.79 -15.09
N PHE A 6 9.35 -4.81 -14.12
CA PHE A 6 9.55 -3.70 -13.19
C PHE A 6 10.95 -3.11 -13.40
N TYR A 7 11.07 -1.79 -13.30
CA TYR A 7 12.33 -1.05 -13.39
C TYR A 7 12.62 -0.41 -12.01
N ILE A 8 13.69 -0.82 -11.32
CA ILE A 8 14.15 -0.16 -10.07
C ILE A 8 15.16 0.96 -10.40
N ASN A 9 15.80 0.97 -11.58
CA ASN A 9 16.68 2.08 -12.01
C ASN A 9 16.82 2.17 -13.55
N THR A 10 17.37 3.27 -14.07
CA THR A 10 17.51 3.54 -15.52
C THR A 10 18.36 2.52 -16.29
N ASP A 11 19.16 1.72 -15.58
CA ASP A 11 20.12 0.79 -16.18
C ASP A 11 19.87 -0.69 -15.82
N THR A 12 18.75 -1.04 -15.17
CA THR A 12 18.49 -2.44 -14.78
C THR A 12 17.01 -2.79 -14.89
N CYS A 13 16.68 -3.71 -15.81
CA CYS A 13 15.33 -4.25 -16.00
C CYS A 13 15.29 -5.69 -15.49
N TYR A 14 14.30 -6.03 -14.68
CA TYR A 14 13.94 -7.42 -14.37
C TYR A 14 12.55 -7.67 -14.91
N THR A 15 12.44 -8.76 -15.66
CA THR A 15 11.17 -9.33 -16.03
C THR A 15 10.87 -10.41 -15.01
N VAL A 16 9.82 -10.20 -14.21
CA VAL A 16 9.32 -11.22 -13.30
C VAL A 16 8.25 -11.99 -14.06
N CYS A 17 8.59 -13.21 -14.44
CA CYS A 17 7.64 -14.14 -15.02
C CYS A 17 7.10 -15.02 -13.89
N THR A 18 5.85 -14.79 -13.50
CA THR A 18 5.14 -15.68 -12.59
C THR A 18 4.34 -16.69 -13.41
N ASN A 19 4.63 -17.98 -13.19
CA ASN A 19 3.68 -19.05 -13.47
C ASN A 19 3.31 -19.73 -12.15
N ASN A 20 2.18 -20.44 -12.10
CA ASN A 20 1.51 -20.90 -10.86
C ASN A 20 2.39 -21.68 -9.86
N TYR A 21 3.60 -22.11 -10.23
CA TYR A 21 4.49 -22.92 -9.39
C TYR A 21 5.97 -22.50 -9.44
N THR A 22 6.34 -21.40 -10.10
CA THR A 22 7.77 -20.99 -10.20
C THR A 22 7.91 -19.49 -10.44
N LEU A 23 8.68 -18.82 -9.57
CA LEU A 23 9.13 -17.43 -9.77
C LEU A 23 10.50 -17.46 -10.46
N ILE A 24 10.54 -17.10 -11.74
CA ILE A 24 11.81 -16.99 -12.47
C ILE A 24 12.16 -15.50 -12.62
N ILE A 25 13.23 -15.09 -11.94
CA ILE A 25 13.80 -13.74 -12.06
C ILE A 25 14.90 -13.79 -13.11
N ILE A 26 14.62 -13.31 -14.31
CA ILE A 26 15.61 -13.24 -15.39
C ILE A 26 16.31 -11.89 -15.32
N PHE A 27 17.59 -11.89 -14.95
CA PHE A 27 18.46 -10.71 -15.04
C PHE A 27 18.91 -10.55 -16.49
N ARG A 28 18.33 -9.59 -17.20
CA ARG A 28 18.78 -9.23 -18.56
C ARG A 28 19.61 -7.95 -18.46
N HIS A 29 20.92 -8.09 -18.65
CA HIS A 29 21.82 -6.95 -18.76
C HIS A 29 21.78 -6.42 -20.20
N ASP A 30 20.86 -5.52 -20.51
CA ASP A 30 20.81 -4.89 -21.84
C ASP A 30 21.96 -3.88 -22.02
N PRO A 31 22.81 -4.02 -23.04
CA PRO A 31 23.85 -3.04 -23.33
C PRO A 31 23.22 -1.76 -23.90
N LYS A 32 23.39 -0.66 -23.16
CA LYS A 32 23.11 0.74 -23.52
C LYS A 32 22.94 1.00 -25.01
N SER A 33 21.71 1.30 -25.46
CA SER A 33 21.44 2.48 -26.28
C SER A 33 19.94 2.66 -26.49
N LYS A 34 19.49 3.91 -26.31
CA LYS A 34 18.17 4.42 -26.72
C LYS A 34 16.99 3.92 -25.89
N CYS A 35 16.76 4.57 -24.75
CA CYS A 35 15.50 5.24 -24.40
C CYS A 35 15.54 5.67 -22.93
N CYS A 36 14.83 6.75 -22.61
CA CYS A 36 14.67 7.34 -21.27
C CYS A 36 15.83 8.23 -20.79
N ASN A 37 16.08 9.29 -21.57
CA ASN A 37 16.83 10.45 -21.11
C ASN A 37 15.84 11.47 -20.51
N ASN A 38 15.29 11.19 -19.32
CA ASN A 38 14.54 12.15 -18.51
C ASN A 38 14.74 11.84 -17.02
N SER A 39 15.95 12.09 -16.54
CA SER A 39 16.17 12.37 -15.12
C SER A 39 16.68 13.81 -15.03
N SER A 40 15.77 14.71 -14.64
CA SER A 40 16.05 16.11 -14.38
C SER A 40 16.82 16.23 -13.07
N TYR A 41 18.14 15.99 -13.15
CA TYR A 41 19.10 16.54 -12.19
C TYR A 41 19.82 17.70 -12.87
N GLY A 42 19.84 18.86 -12.21
CA GLY A 42 20.27 20.16 -12.73
C GLY A 42 21.48 20.08 -13.66
N ARG A 43 21.25 20.42 -14.93
CA ARG A 43 22.20 20.26 -16.03
C ARG A 43 22.68 21.65 -16.44
N GLU A 44 23.80 22.07 -15.86
CA GLU A 44 24.53 23.27 -16.31
C GLU A 44 24.94 23.06 -17.78
N ARG A 45 24.62 24.03 -18.65
CA ARG A 45 24.98 24.01 -20.08
C ARG A 45 26.14 24.97 -20.31
N ASP A 46 27.19 24.51 -20.97
CA ASP A 46 28.28 25.36 -21.46
C ASP A 46 27.74 26.39 -22.47
N HIS A 47 28.45 27.49 -22.73
CA HIS A 47 28.11 28.53 -23.73
C HIS A 47 27.89 27.98 -25.16
N ARG A 48 28.30 26.74 -25.42
CA ARG A 48 28.05 25.97 -26.66
C ARG A 48 26.87 24.99 -26.59
N GLY A 49 26.05 25.05 -25.55
CA GLY A 49 24.85 24.23 -25.38
C GLY A 49 25.10 22.74 -25.06
N ARG A 50 26.35 22.34 -24.82
CA ARG A 50 26.71 20.96 -24.45
C ARG A 50 26.41 20.70 -22.97
N THR A 51 25.79 19.56 -22.70
CA THR A 51 25.53 19.09 -21.34
C THR A 51 26.82 18.58 -20.72
N MET A 52 27.31 19.23 -19.67
CA MET A 52 28.46 18.74 -18.91
C MET A 52 28.08 17.47 -18.17
N VAL A 53 28.66 16.34 -18.57
CA VAL A 53 28.47 15.05 -17.90
C VAL A 53 29.30 15.07 -16.62
N LYS A 54 28.65 15.22 -15.46
CA LYS A 54 29.33 15.19 -14.17
C LYS A 54 29.84 13.78 -13.90
N SER A 55 31.16 13.62 -13.76
CA SER A 55 31.78 12.33 -13.47
C SER A 55 31.59 11.92 -12.00
N VAL A 56 31.12 10.68 -11.80
CA VAL A 56 31.00 10.04 -10.48
C VAL A 56 32.36 9.91 -9.80
N MET A 57 33.42 9.65 -10.57
CA MET A 57 34.79 9.51 -10.04
C MET A 57 35.32 10.84 -9.48
N VAL A 58 35.00 11.95 -10.16
CA VAL A 58 35.34 13.31 -9.69
C VAL A 58 34.58 13.63 -8.39
N ALA A 59 33.31 13.23 -8.29
CA ALA A 59 32.55 13.41 -7.05
C ALA A 59 33.16 12.62 -5.87
N TYR A 60 33.63 11.38 -6.08
CA TYR A 60 34.31 10.60 -5.04
C TYR A 60 35.69 11.16 -4.65
N ALA A 61 36.46 11.67 -5.62
CA ALA A 61 37.74 12.33 -5.34
C ALA A 61 37.53 13.61 -4.51
N LEU A 62 36.52 14.42 -4.86
CA LEU A 62 36.13 15.60 -4.09
C LEU A 62 35.56 15.25 -2.71
N TRP A 63 34.91 14.09 -2.57
CA TRP A 63 34.44 13.58 -1.29
C TRP A 63 35.59 13.08 -0.39
N ALA A 64 36.66 12.54 -0.98
CA ALA A 64 37.85 12.09 -0.24
C ALA A 64 38.73 13.26 0.21
N VAL A 65 38.95 14.25 -0.66
CA VAL A 65 39.85 15.40 -0.39
C VAL A 65 39.12 16.54 0.33
N GLY A 66 37.88 16.82 -0.04
CA GLY A 66 37.06 17.92 0.49
C GLY A 66 35.86 17.42 1.31
N GLY A 67 35.96 16.20 1.84
CA GLY A 67 34.90 15.53 2.60
C GLY A 67 34.34 16.38 3.74
N PRO A 68 35.17 16.77 4.74
CA PRO A 68 34.74 17.58 5.89
C PRO A 68 34.17 18.96 5.52
N VAL A 69 34.57 19.50 4.36
CA VAL A 69 34.16 20.83 3.86
C VAL A 69 32.90 20.72 2.98
N GLY A 70 32.49 19.51 2.57
CA GLY A 70 31.28 19.32 1.75
C GLY A 70 31.45 19.69 0.27
N LEU A 71 32.69 19.75 -0.24
CA LEU A 71 33.00 20.20 -1.62
C LEU A 71 32.29 19.38 -2.72
N HIS A 72 32.05 18.10 -2.44
CA HIS A 72 31.31 17.19 -3.32
C HIS A 72 29.82 17.55 -3.46
N HIS A 73 29.19 18.17 -2.44
CA HIS A 73 27.79 18.63 -2.53
C HIS A 73 27.65 19.86 -3.43
N LEU A 74 28.66 20.72 -3.48
CA LEU A 74 28.75 21.86 -4.40
C LEU A 74 28.89 21.39 -5.85
N TYR A 75 29.75 20.39 -6.11
CA TYR A 75 29.90 19.80 -7.44
C TYR A 75 28.61 19.12 -7.94
N LEU A 76 27.86 18.47 -7.04
CA LEU A 76 26.57 17.86 -7.35
C LEU A 76 25.43 18.89 -7.51
N GLY A 77 25.65 20.18 -7.22
CA GLY A 77 24.66 21.26 -7.36
C GLY A 77 23.56 21.19 -6.31
N ARG A 78 23.88 20.74 -5.08
CA ARG A 78 22.95 20.66 -3.96
C ARG A 78 23.32 21.71 -2.91
N ASP A 79 23.08 22.96 -3.27
CA ASP A 79 23.65 24.13 -2.59
C ASP A 79 23.11 24.31 -1.17
N SER A 80 21.83 23.99 -0.93
CA SER A 80 21.23 24.03 0.41
C SER A 80 21.88 23.02 1.38
N HIS A 81 22.17 21.82 0.90
CA HIS A 81 22.88 20.82 1.69
C HIS A 81 24.35 21.18 1.87
N ALA A 82 25.01 21.74 0.85
CA ALA A 82 26.40 22.17 0.93
C ALA A 82 26.59 23.29 1.98
N LEU A 83 25.68 24.27 2.02
CA LEU A 83 25.71 25.34 3.03
C LEU A 83 25.51 24.82 4.45
N LEU A 84 24.53 23.94 4.65
CA LEU A 84 24.30 23.31 5.96
C LEU A 84 25.48 22.43 6.38
N TRP A 85 26.13 21.77 5.43
CA TRP A 85 27.36 20.99 5.65
C TRP A 85 28.56 21.86 6.03
N MET A 86 28.76 22.99 5.35
CA MET A 86 29.83 23.93 5.66
C MET A 86 29.62 24.60 7.02
N LEU A 87 28.38 24.98 7.35
CA LEU A 87 28.03 25.60 8.64
C LEU A 87 28.22 24.64 9.83
N THR A 88 27.98 23.34 9.61
CA THR A 88 28.08 22.32 10.67
C THR A 88 29.43 21.60 10.70
N LEU A 89 30.38 21.99 9.82
CA LEU A 89 31.64 21.25 9.58
C LEU A 89 31.40 19.74 9.44
N GLY A 90 30.38 19.39 8.65
CA GLY A 90 29.97 18.00 8.44
C GLY A 90 29.50 17.27 9.70
N GLY A 91 28.97 18.00 10.69
CA GLY A 91 28.53 17.45 11.98
C GLY A 91 29.70 16.88 12.79
N PHE A 92 30.77 17.67 12.98
CA PHE A 92 31.99 17.25 13.70
C PHE A 92 32.66 15.99 13.10
N GLY A 93 32.60 15.81 11.78
CA GLY A 93 33.17 14.65 11.08
C GLY A 93 32.32 13.36 11.17
N PHE A 94 31.29 13.30 12.02
CA PHE A 94 30.38 12.16 12.10
C PHE A 94 29.54 12.01 10.83
N GLY A 95 29.20 13.12 10.16
CA GLY A 95 28.55 13.12 8.85
C GLY A 95 29.40 12.39 7.81
N TRP A 96 30.67 12.76 7.66
CA TRP A 96 31.57 12.13 6.69
C TRP A 96 31.69 10.61 6.88
N VAL A 97 31.79 10.15 8.13
CA VAL A 97 31.81 8.72 8.48
C VAL A 97 30.47 8.05 8.17
N ARG A 98 29.36 8.67 8.54
CA ARG A 98 28.00 8.19 8.24
C ARG A 98 27.76 8.07 6.73
N GLU A 99 28.27 9.01 5.94
CA GLU A 99 28.22 9.00 4.46
C GLU A 99 29.03 7.84 3.87
N ALA A 100 30.15 7.47 4.48
CA ALA A 100 30.96 6.32 4.07
C ALA A 100 30.31 4.96 4.40
N ILE A 101 29.59 4.89 5.53
CA ILE A 101 29.03 3.64 6.06
C ILE A 101 27.63 3.36 5.49
N ARG A 102 26.83 4.40 5.21
CA ARG A 102 25.43 4.27 4.74
C ARG A 102 25.26 3.38 3.49
N PRO A 103 26.08 3.46 2.42
CA PRO A 103 25.94 2.59 1.26
C PRO A 103 26.26 1.12 1.54
N ARG A 104 27.12 0.84 2.54
CA ARG A 104 27.43 -0.54 2.96
C ARG A 104 26.29 -1.11 3.79
N LEU A 105 25.78 -0.35 4.77
CA LEU A 105 24.62 -0.75 5.57
C LEU A 105 23.36 -0.92 4.71
N TYR A 106 23.13 -0.04 3.73
CA TYR A 106 22.02 -0.19 2.79
C TYR A 106 22.12 -1.48 1.97
N ARG A 107 23.32 -1.81 1.45
CA ARG A 107 23.54 -3.07 0.73
C ARG A 107 23.38 -4.30 1.61
N LEU A 108 23.84 -4.24 2.85
CA LEU A 108 23.65 -5.33 3.83
C LEU A 108 22.17 -5.49 4.21
N GLY A 109 21.46 -4.39 4.44
CA GLY A 109 20.01 -4.41 4.71
C GLY A 109 19.20 -4.92 3.52
N LEU A 110 19.57 -4.53 2.30
CA LEU A 110 18.95 -5.03 1.07
C LEU A 110 19.22 -6.54 0.87
N ALA A 111 20.45 -7.00 1.14
CA ALA A 111 20.81 -8.42 1.09
C ALA A 111 20.05 -9.23 2.16
N TRP A 112 19.94 -8.69 3.38
CA TRP A 112 19.16 -9.29 4.45
C TRP A 112 17.69 -9.42 4.06
N LEU A 113 17.08 -8.35 3.55
CA LEU A 113 15.67 -8.36 3.12
C LEU A 113 15.44 -9.31 1.95
N ALA A 114 16.36 -9.36 0.98
CA ALA A 114 16.30 -10.29 -0.15
C ALA A 114 16.37 -11.76 0.28
N PHE A 115 16.99 -12.08 1.41
CA PHE A 115 17.07 -13.43 1.95
C PHE A 115 15.93 -13.74 2.93
N SER A 116 15.60 -12.81 3.83
CA SER A 116 14.60 -13.02 4.87
C SER A 116 13.18 -12.92 4.35
N ALA A 117 12.90 -12.10 3.34
CA ALA A 117 11.54 -11.92 2.83
C ALA A 117 11.01 -13.17 2.11
N PRO A 118 11.77 -13.86 1.22
CA PRO A 118 11.32 -15.12 0.65
C PRO A 118 11.20 -16.23 1.69
N LEU A 119 12.12 -16.32 2.65
CA LEU A 119 12.04 -17.32 3.73
C LEU A 119 10.83 -17.08 4.63
N GLY A 120 10.60 -15.83 5.02
CA GLY A 120 9.40 -15.44 5.77
C GLY A 120 8.13 -15.76 4.99
N TYR A 121 8.07 -15.39 3.70
CA TYR A 121 6.94 -15.69 2.84
C TYR A 121 6.69 -17.20 2.73
N CYS A 122 7.72 -18.02 2.56
CA CYS A 122 7.56 -19.48 2.50
C CYS A 122 7.04 -20.07 3.82
N ILE A 123 7.57 -19.61 4.96
CA ILE A 123 7.12 -20.04 6.29
C ILE A 123 5.66 -19.65 6.49
N PHE A 124 5.32 -18.37 6.29
CA PHE A 124 3.96 -17.89 6.49
C PHE A 124 2.96 -18.45 5.49
N HIS A 125 3.30 -18.56 4.20
CA HIS A 125 2.40 -19.11 3.19
C HIS A 125 2.09 -20.58 3.45
N ASN A 126 3.09 -21.36 3.87
CA ASN A 126 2.88 -22.76 4.23
C ASN A 126 2.05 -22.88 5.52
N THR A 127 2.35 -22.08 6.56
CA THR A 127 1.55 -22.05 7.80
C THR A 127 0.11 -21.61 7.53
N THR A 128 -0.09 -20.58 6.71
CA THR A 128 -1.40 -20.03 6.36
C THR A 128 -2.21 -21.05 5.56
N ALA A 129 -1.61 -21.72 4.58
CA ALA A 129 -2.27 -22.79 3.83
C ALA A 129 -2.66 -23.96 4.76
N THR A 130 -1.75 -24.40 5.65
CA THR A 130 -2.07 -25.47 6.62
C THR A 130 -3.18 -25.07 7.58
N LEU A 131 -3.24 -23.80 8.00
CA LEU A 131 -4.30 -23.29 8.86
C LEU A 131 -5.65 -23.26 8.13
N TYR A 132 -5.67 -22.87 6.84
CA TYR A 132 -6.89 -22.92 6.02
C TYR A 132 -7.40 -24.34 5.84
N TYR A 133 -6.53 -25.29 5.47
CA TYR A 133 -6.95 -26.70 5.38
C TYR A 133 -7.42 -27.23 6.74
N LEU A 134 -6.76 -26.85 7.83
CA LEU A 134 -7.18 -27.24 9.17
C LEU A 134 -8.54 -26.63 9.55
N SER A 135 -8.78 -25.36 9.24
CA SER A 135 -10.08 -24.71 9.51
C SER A 135 -11.20 -25.29 8.66
N ASP A 136 -10.92 -25.64 7.40
CA ASP A 136 -11.89 -26.29 6.53
C ASP A 136 -12.22 -27.70 7.01
N CYS A 137 -11.22 -28.46 7.47
CA CYS A 137 -11.45 -29.76 8.12
C CYS A 137 -12.27 -29.62 9.41
N VAL A 138 -11.97 -28.65 10.27
CA VAL A 138 -12.73 -28.39 11.51
C VAL A 138 -14.16 -27.96 11.19
N SER A 139 -14.35 -27.12 10.18
CA SER A 139 -15.68 -26.66 9.74
C SER A 139 -16.51 -27.82 9.19
N ALA A 140 -15.92 -28.65 8.32
CA ALA A 140 -16.57 -29.85 7.80
C ALA A 140 -16.93 -30.84 8.93
N LEU A 141 -16.05 -31.01 9.93
CA LEU A 141 -16.34 -31.82 11.11
C LEU A 141 -17.47 -31.26 11.97
N LEU A 142 -17.54 -29.93 12.16
CA LEU A 142 -18.63 -29.29 12.90
C LEU A 142 -19.95 -29.34 12.13
N ASP A 143 -19.92 -29.32 10.81
CA ASP A 143 -21.10 -29.41 9.95
C ASP A 143 -21.66 -30.82 9.84
N ILE A 144 -20.88 -31.87 10.12
CA ILE A 144 -21.41 -33.23 10.35
C ILE A 144 -22.48 -33.21 11.45
N PHE A 145 -22.35 -32.31 12.43
CA PHE A 145 -23.30 -32.14 13.53
C PHE A 145 -24.43 -31.12 13.24
N TRP A 146 -24.72 -30.82 11.96
CA TRP A 146 -25.76 -29.84 11.58
C TRP A 146 -27.15 -30.13 12.17
N PHE A 147 -27.46 -31.40 12.46
CA PHE A 147 -28.75 -31.83 13.01
C PHE A 147 -28.84 -31.74 14.56
N LEU A 148 -27.72 -31.49 15.25
CA LEU A 148 -27.66 -31.31 16.71
C LEU A 148 -26.99 -29.97 17.05
N PRO A 149 -27.74 -28.86 17.02
CA PRO A 149 -27.18 -27.51 17.21
C PRO A 149 -26.44 -27.34 18.54
N TRP A 150 -26.92 -27.99 19.61
CA TRP A 150 -26.29 -27.92 20.93
C TRP A 150 -24.92 -28.62 20.97
N LEU A 151 -24.74 -29.70 20.21
CA LEU A 151 -23.50 -30.46 20.18
C LEU A 151 -22.39 -29.70 19.42
N LYS A 152 -22.76 -29.03 18.32
CA LYS A 152 -21.86 -28.12 17.59
C LYS A 152 -21.28 -27.03 18.48
N ASN A 153 -22.12 -26.37 19.29
CA ASN A 153 -21.69 -25.32 20.22
C ASN A 153 -20.73 -25.86 21.31
N VAL A 154 -20.96 -27.08 21.81
CA VAL A 154 -20.09 -27.72 22.79
C VAL A 154 -18.71 -28.03 22.18
N PHE A 155 -18.66 -28.58 20.96
CA PHE A 155 -17.40 -28.85 20.27
C PHE A 155 -16.63 -27.57 19.92
N GLU A 156 -17.31 -26.53 19.45
CA GLU A 156 -16.70 -25.23 19.18
C GLU A 156 -16.12 -24.61 20.46
N TYR A 157 -16.84 -24.69 21.58
CA TYR A 157 -16.35 -24.24 22.89
C TYR A 157 -15.10 -25.00 23.35
N ILE A 158 -15.09 -26.34 23.20
CA ILE A 158 -13.95 -27.19 23.59
C ILE A 158 -12.73 -26.88 22.71
N LEU A 159 -12.91 -26.73 21.39
CA LEU A 159 -11.82 -26.41 20.45
C LEU A 159 -11.23 -25.02 20.71
N LEU A 160 -12.05 -24.04 21.09
CA LEU A 160 -11.61 -22.67 21.39
C LEU A 160 -11.09 -22.50 22.83
N MET A 161 -11.33 -23.46 23.73
CA MET A 161 -10.92 -23.37 25.13
C MET A 161 -9.40 -23.17 25.33
N PRO A 162 -8.50 -23.88 24.61
CA PRO A 162 -7.05 -23.67 24.73
C PRO A 162 -6.63 -22.27 24.27
N TYR A 163 -7.26 -21.76 23.20
CA TYR A 163 -7.03 -20.39 22.72
C TYR A 163 -7.46 -19.36 23.76
N ARG A 164 -8.66 -19.52 24.34
CA ARG A 164 -9.15 -18.64 25.41
C ARG A 164 -8.24 -18.64 26.63
N LEU A 165 -7.78 -19.82 27.05
CA LEU A 165 -6.84 -19.97 28.17
C LEU A 165 -5.49 -19.29 27.87
N LEU A 166 -4.97 -19.46 26.65
CA LEU A 166 -3.75 -18.79 26.19
C LEU A 166 -3.92 -17.26 26.19
N CYS A 167 -5.05 -16.74 25.70
CA CYS A 167 -5.36 -15.31 25.69
C CYS A 167 -5.48 -14.73 27.11
N VAL A 168 -6.00 -15.51 28.07
CA VAL A 168 -6.05 -15.11 29.49
C VAL A 168 -4.64 -15.11 30.09
N LEU A 169 -3.81 -16.11 29.80
CA LEU A 169 -2.45 -16.22 30.33
C LEU A 169 -1.48 -15.18 29.76
N THR A 170 -1.62 -14.84 28.48
CA THR A 170 -0.76 -13.87 27.78
C THR A 170 -1.26 -12.43 27.85
N GLY A 171 -2.43 -12.19 28.47
CA GLY A 171 -3.09 -10.88 28.49
C GLY A 171 -3.64 -10.45 27.12
N GLY A 172 -3.69 -11.35 26.14
CA GLY A 172 -4.14 -11.08 24.76
C GLY A 172 -5.63 -10.73 24.64
N GLY A 173 -6.46 -11.04 25.63
CA GLY A 173 -7.90 -10.73 25.61
C GLY A 173 -8.24 -9.22 25.57
N TYR A 174 -7.37 -8.36 26.11
CA TYR A 174 -7.60 -6.91 26.14
C TYR A 174 -7.66 -6.28 24.73
N TYR A 175 -6.83 -6.77 23.81
CA TYR A 175 -6.79 -6.27 22.44
C TYR A 175 -8.02 -6.69 21.65
N GLU A 176 -8.54 -7.91 21.84
CA GLU A 176 -9.75 -8.36 21.13
C GLU A 176 -10.96 -7.47 21.46
N ASP A 177 -11.18 -7.13 22.73
CA ASP A 177 -12.30 -6.29 23.13
C ASP A 177 -12.16 -4.83 22.64
N ALA A 178 -10.93 -4.30 22.62
CA ALA A 178 -10.67 -2.97 22.08
C ALA A 178 -10.94 -2.91 20.58
N TRP A 179 -10.45 -3.90 19.81
CA TRP A 179 -10.70 -3.98 18.38
C TRP A 179 -12.16 -4.24 18.04
N ARG A 180 -12.88 -5.07 18.83
CA ARG A 180 -14.32 -5.28 18.68
C ARG A 180 -15.10 -3.98 18.80
N LYS A 181 -14.78 -3.14 19.79
CA LYS A 181 -15.43 -1.82 19.97
C LYS A 181 -15.13 -0.88 18.80
N VAL A 182 -13.87 -0.83 18.34
CA VAL A 182 -13.51 -0.03 17.17
C VAL A 182 -14.26 -0.51 15.93
N LEU A 183 -14.31 -1.82 15.71
CA LEU A 183 -15.03 -2.42 14.60
C LEU A 183 -16.53 -2.12 14.68
N GLU A 184 -17.13 -2.23 15.87
CA GLU A 184 -18.54 -1.90 16.11
C GLU A 184 -18.84 -0.43 15.81
N ILE A 185 -17.97 0.49 16.22
CA ILE A 185 -18.11 1.92 15.92
C ILE A 185 -18.04 2.15 14.41
N LEU A 186 -17.05 1.56 13.73
CA LEU A 186 -16.86 1.72 12.29
C LEU A 186 -18.00 1.09 11.49
N LEU A 187 -18.45 -0.11 11.86
CA LEU A 187 -19.59 -0.78 11.23
C LEU A 187 -20.88 0.00 11.45
N LYS A 188 -21.12 0.50 12.67
CA LYS A 188 -22.30 1.31 12.99
C LYS A 188 -22.34 2.59 12.17
N GLU A 189 -21.22 3.28 12.06
CA GLU A 189 -21.07 4.49 11.23
C GLU A 189 -21.33 4.18 9.75
N TYR A 190 -20.75 3.10 9.23
CA TYR A 190 -20.92 2.69 7.84
C TYR A 190 -22.38 2.32 7.53
N THR A 191 -23.01 1.49 8.37
CA THR A 191 -24.43 1.11 8.21
C THR A 191 -25.38 2.30 8.37
N ALA A 192 -25.05 3.29 9.21
CA ALA A 192 -25.85 4.50 9.35
C ALA A 192 -25.84 5.34 8.06
N LYS A 193 -24.67 5.51 7.44
CA LYS A 193 -24.52 6.22 6.16
C LYS A 193 -25.26 5.52 5.02
N GLU A 194 -25.18 4.20 4.94
CA GLU A 194 -25.94 3.43 3.95
C GLU A 194 -27.45 3.59 4.12
N LYS A 195 -27.96 3.53 5.36
CA LYS A 195 -29.38 3.73 5.66
C LYS A 195 -29.85 5.15 5.33
N GLU A 196 -29.03 6.16 5.59
CA GLU A 196 -29.34 7.54 5.23
C GLU A 196 -29.36 7.74 3.70
N ALA A 197 -28.37 7.18 2.99
CA ALA A 197 -28.30 7.24 1.54
C ALA A 197 -29.55 6.61 0.87
N LEU A 198 -30.02 5.46 1.39
CA LEU A 198 -31.25 4.81 0.93
C LEU A 198 -32.48 5.69 1.17
N LYS A 199 -32.57 6.37 2.31
CA LYS A 199 -33.66 7.30 2.61
C LYS A 199 -33.66 8.50 1.66
N VAL A 200 -32.49 9.08 1.35
CA VAL A 200 -32.37 10.20 0.41
C VAL A 200 -32.86 9.81 -0.99
N LEU A 201 -32.55 8.59 -1.44
CA LEU A 201 -33.03 8.06 -2.72
C LEU A 201 -34.45 7.46 -2.64
N SER A 202 -35.07 7.39 -1.46
CA SER A 202 -36.37 6.74 -1.24
C SER A 202 -36.42 5.29 -1.75
N LEU A 203 -35.37 4.52 -1.46
CA LEU A 203 -35.21 3.11 -1.86
C LEU A 203 -35.31 2.17 -0.65
N ASP A 204 -35.67 0.92 -0.91
CA ASP A 204 -35.66 -0.15 0.08
C ASP A 204 -34.22 -0.66 0.36
N ALA A 205 -34.00 -1.34 1.49
CA ALA A 205 -32.69 -1.88 1.89
C ALA A 205 -32.10 -2.89 0.90
N GLU A 206 -32.99 -3.59 0.17
CA GLU A 206 -32.67 -4.61 -0.83
C GLU A 206 -32.72 -4.09 -2.28
N ALA A 207 -32.68 -2.77 -2.49
CA ALA A 207 -32.70 -2.19 -3.83
C ALA A 207 -31.47 -2.61 -4.67
N SER A 208 -31.73 -3.00 -5.93
CA SER A 208 -30.69 -3.39 -6.88
C SER A 208 -29.86 -2.19 -7.35
N LEU A 209 -28.66 -2.43 -7.89
CA LEU A 209 -27.81 -1.38 -8.46
C LEU A 209 -28.48 -0.66 -9.63
N GLU A 210 -29.29 -1.38 -10.41
CA GLU A 210 -30.11 -0.84 -11.48
C GLU A 210 -31.16 0.14 -10.94
N ASP A 211 -31.81 -0.18 -9.82
CA ASP A 211 -32.79 0.70 -9.19
C ASP A 211 -32.13 1.96 -8.63
N ILE A 212 -30.97 1.81 -7.98
CA ILE A 212 -30.19 2.93 -7.44
C ILE A 212 -29.78 3.90 -8.56
N THR A 213 -29.22 3.38 -9.65
CA THR A 213 -28.79 4.21 -10.79
C THR A 213 -29.97 4.87 -11.52
N ARG A 214 -31.11 4.18 -11.63
CA ARG A 214 -32.34 4.74 -12.24
C ARG A 214 -32.90 5.89 -11.40
N THR A 215 -33.03 5.72 -10.09
CA THR A 215 -33.58 6.75 -9.19
C THR A 215 -32.64 7.96 -9.11
N TYR A 216 -31.33 7.74 -9.03
CA TYR A 216 -30.33 8.80 -9.12
C TYR A 216 -30.49 9.62 -10.41
N ARG A 217 -30.58 8.98 -11.58
CA ARG A 217 -30.77 9.67 -12.87
C ARG A 217 -32.08 10.46 -12.94
N GLY A 218 -33.14 9.98 -12.30
CA GLY A 218 -34.41 10.69 -12.18
C GLY A 218 -34.26 11.96 -11.35
N LEU A 219 -33.77 11.82 -10.12
CA LEU A 219 -33.59 12.93 -9.19
C LEU A 219 -32.58 13.97 -9.67
N ALA A 220 -31.48 13.53 -10.29
CA ALA A 220 -30.45 14.40 -10.83
C ALA A 220 -30.97 15.30 -11.96
N LYS A 221 -31.94 14.84 -12.76
CA LYS A 221 -32.59 15.66 -13.79
C LYS A 221 -33.52 16.71 -13.20
N THR A 222 -34.24 16.36 -12.13
CA THR A 222 -35.18 17.26 -11.45
C THR A 222 -34.46 18.37 -10.69
N TRP A 223 -33.34 18.04 -10.03
CA TRP A 223 -32.59 18.94 -9.16
C TRP A 223 -31.33 19.52 -9.81
N HIS A 224 -31.18 19.41 -11.14
CA HIS A 224 -30.00 19.92 -11.83
C HIS A 224 -29.91 21.45 -11.67
N PRO A 225 -28.73 22.00 -11.31
CA PRO A 225 -28.55 23.44 -11.09
C PRO A 225 -28.88 24.29 -12.34
N ASP A 226 -28.72 23.72 -13.55
CA ASP A 226 -29.08 24.40 -14.80
C ASP A 226 -30.60 24.63 -14.94
N HIS A 227 -31.44 23.76 -14.36
CA HIS A 227 -32.90 23.87 -14.45
C HIS A 227 -33.49 24.58 -13.24
N ASN A 228 -32.83 24.52 -12.08
CA ASN A 228 -33.28 25.13 -10.83
C ASN A 228 -32.10 25.82 -10.14
N PRO A 229 -31.85 27.12 -10.41
CA PRO A 229 -30.71 27.86 -9.87
C PRO A 229 -30.89 28.30 -8.40
N SER A 230 -31.71 27.60 -7.62
CA SER A 230 -31.87 27.87 -6.18
C SER A 230 -30.77 27.20 -5.37
N LYS A 231 -30.35 27.83 -4.26
CA LYS A 231 -29.37 27.27 -3.33
C LYS A 231 -29.85 25.95 -2.70
N GLU A 232 -31.17 25.78 -2.57
CA GLU A 232 -31.79 24.57 -2.04
C GLU A 232 -31.67 23.39 -3.01
N ALA A 233 -31.83 23.65 -4.32
CA ALA A 233 -31.67 22.63 -5.34
C ALA A 233 -30.22 22.13 -5.44
N GLU A 234 -29.25 23.04 -5.35
CA GLU A 234 -27.83 22.69 -5.30
C GLU A 234 -27.50 21.80 -4.08
N ALA A 235 -27.98 22.19 -2.89
CA ALA A 235 -27.78 21.40 -1.68
C ALA A 235 -28.44 20.01 -1.76
N MET A 236 -29.62 19.92 -2.36
CA MET A 236 -30.32 18.65 -2.56
C MET A 236 -29.58 17.75 -3.57
N PHE A 237 -29.11 18.32 -4.68
CA PHE A 237 -28.32 17.61 -5.67
C PHE A 237 -27.04 17.00 -5.07
N MET A 238 -26.33 17.76 -4.24
CA MET A 238 -25.13 17.28 -3.55
C MET A 238 -25.43 16.11 -2.61
N LYS A 239 -26.53 16.19 -1.83
CA LYS A 239 -26.98 15.09 -0.96
C LYS A 239 -27.34 13.83 -1.76
N ILE A 240 -28.05 13.98 -2.87
CA ILE A 240 -28.40 12.87 -3.77
C ILE A 240 -27.14 12.22 -4.35
N HIS A 241 -26.17 13.03 -4.76
CA HIS A 241 -24.91 12.54 -5.31
C HIS A 241 -24.07 11.79 -4.26
N GLU A 242 -23.96 12.33 -3.05
CA GLU A 242 -23.27 11.68 -1.94
C GLU A 242 -23.91 10.32 -1.61
N ALA A 243 -25.25 10.28 -1.50
CA ALA A 243 -26.00 9.04 -1.28
C ALA A 243 -25.71 7.99 -2.36
N TYR A 244 -25.68 8.41 -3.64
CA TYR A 244 -25.36 7.53 -4.75
C TYR A 244 -23.93 6.96 -4.66
N VAL A 245 -22.93 7.78 -4.33
CA VAL A 245 -21.53 7.35 -4.21
C VAL A 245 -21.35 6.33 -3.09
N VAL A 246 -21.98 6.55 -1.93
CA VAL A 246 -21.94 5.61 -0.80
C VAL A 246 -22.51 4.24 -1.21
N LEU A 247 -23.67 4.21 -1.87
CA LEU A 247 -24.30 2.96 -2.29
C LEU A 247 -23.57 2.25 -3.44
N LEU A 248 -22.82 2.98 -4.26
CA LEU A 248 -21.97 2.41 -5.31
C LEU A 248 -20.78 1.64 -4.70
N GLN A 249 -20.21 2.15 -3.59
CA GLN A 249 -19.11 1.47 -2.90
C GLN A 249 -19.53 0.09 -2.38
N ARG A 250 -20.76 -0.06 -1.87
CA ARG A 250 -21.36 -1.35 -1.46
C ARG A 250 -21.35 -2.40 -2.56
N HIS A 251 -21.58 -2.01 -3.81
CA HIS A 251 -21.72 -2.92 -4.95
C HIS A 251 -20.45 -3.13 -5.76
N LYS A 252 -19.34 -2.45 -5.42
CA LYS A 252 -18.09 -2.58 -6.17
C LYS A 252 -17.47 -3.94 -5.89
N PRO A 253 -17.26 -4.81 -6.90
CA PRO A 253 -16.62 -6.10 -6.68
C PRO A 253 -15.19 -5.89 -6.17
N HIS A 254 -14.83 -6.56 -5.08
CA HIS A 254 -13.49 -6.49 -4.52
C HIS A 254 -12.53 -7.17 -5.51
N ARG A 255 -11.86 -6.38 -6.37
CA ARG A 255 -10.77 -6.90 -7.22
C ARG A 255 -9.58 -7.20 -6.33
N SER A 256 -9.40 -8.47 -5.99
CA SER A 256 -8.13 -8.99 -5.50
C SER A 256 -7.10 -8.88 -6.63
N THR A 257 -6.28 -7.84 -6.60
CA THR A 257 -5.09 -7.68 -7.45
C THR A 257 -3.88 -8.34 -6.81
#